data_AF-A0A7V8XMM8-F1
#
_entry.id   AF-A0A7V8XMM8-F1
#
_cell.length_a   1.000
_cell.length_b   1.000
_cell.length_c   1.000
_cell.angle_alpha   90.00
_cell.angle_beta   90.00
_cell.angle_gamma   90.00
#
_symmetry.space_group_name_H-M   'P 1'
#
loop_
_entity.id
_entity.type
_entity.pdbx_description
1 polymer ?
#
loop_
_entity_poly.entity_id
_entity_poly.type
_entity_poly.pdbx_seq_one_letter_code
_entity_poly.pdbx_strand_id
1 'polypeptide(L)' 'LLIDAIAAAVIGGTSLFGGRGEVRDALFGALVIATIANGLNTLNLTQGVIFMTTGGILLFAVTLDTILRRRQRKAGR' A
#
# COMPACT_ATOMS: atom_id res chain seq x y z
N LEU A 1 -12.17 1.63 3.58
CA LEU A 1 -12.01 2.52 2.40
C LEU A 1 -10.82 3.46 2.53
N LEU A 2 -10.76 4.36 3.52
CA LEU A 2 -9.61 5.29 3.64
C LEU A 2 -8.27 4.56 3.78
N ILE A 3 -8.18 3.55 4.65
CA ILE A 3 -6.95 2.77 4.84
C ILE A 3 -6.56 2.00 3.57
N ASP A 4 -7.54 1.46 2.85
CA ASP A 4 -7.35 0.69 1.62
C ASP A 4 -6.84 1.58 0.48
N ALA A 5 -7.38 2.79 0.36
CA ALA A 5 -6.94 3.78 -0.63
C ALA A 5 -5.50 4.23 -0.39
N ILE A 6 -5.13 4.50 0.87
CA ILE A 6 -3.76 4.87 1.23
C ILE A 6 -2.81 3.68 1.00
N ALA A 7 -3.22 2.46 1.38
CA ALA A 7 -2.42 1.26 1.16
C ALA A 7 -2.19 0.99 -0.33
N ALA A 8 -3.23 1.13 -1.16
CA ALA A 8 -3.15 1.02 -2.61
C ALA A 8 -2.18 2.05 -3.20
N ALA A 9 -2.29 3.31 -2.79
CA ALA A 9 -1.43 4.39 -3.24
C ALA A 9 0.05 4.11 -2.92
N VAL A 10 0.35 3.65 -1.70
CA VAL A 10 1.73 3.36 -1.25
C VAL A 10 2.30 2.11 -1.93
N ILE A 11 1.52 1.04 -2.02
CA ILE A 11 1.93 -0.20 -2.71
C ILE A 11 2.18 0.07 -4.20
N GLY A 12 1.35 0.91 -4.82
CA GLY A 12 1.57 1.39 -6.18
C GLY A 12 2.85 2.20 -6.36
N GLY A 13 3.39 2.79 -5.29
CA GLY A 13 4.57 3.64 -5.34
C GLY A 13 4.27 5.13 -5.53
N THR A 14 3.01 5.53 -5.43
CA THR A 14 2.63 6.96 -5.48
C THR A 14 3.09 7.71 -4.22
N SER A 15 3.45 8.99 -4.36
CA SER A 15 3.87 9.82 -3.23
C SER A 15 2.67 10.28 -2.41
N LEU A 16 2.67 9.97 -1.11
CA LEU A 16 1.70 10.51 -0.15
C LEU A 16 1.90 12.01 0.11
N PHE A 17 3.12 12.53 -0.08
CA PHE A 17 3.49 13.91 0.21
C PHE A 17 3.49 14.81 -1.04
N GLY A 18 3.03 14.27 -2.17
CA GLY A 18 3.04 14.95 -3.46
C GLY A 18 4.41 14.98 -4.13
N GLY A 19 4.45 15.47 -5.37
CA GLY A 19 5.67 15.70 -6.14
C GLY A 19 6.08 14.57 -7.10
N ARG A 20 5.66 13.31 -6.91
CA ARG A 20 5.90 12.17 -7.82
C ARG A 20 4.84 11.07 -7.67
N GLY A 21 4.37 10.47 -8.77
CA GLY A 21 3.46 9.32 -8.79
C GLY A 21 2.40 9.42 -9.89
N GLU A 22 2.07 8.31 -10.54
CA GLU A 22 1.04 8.27 -11.59
C GLU A 22 -0.26 7.62 -11.11
N VAL A 23 -1.37 7.94 -11.77
CA VAL A 23 -2.66 7.27 -11.52
C VAL A 23 -2.57 5.77 -11.82
N ARG A 24 -1.75 5.38 -12.80
CA ARG A 24 -1.54 3.97 -13.18
C ARG A 24 -0.94 3.16 -12.03
N ASP A 25 0.02 3.72 -11.32
CA ASP A 25 0.67 3.12 -10.16
C ASP A 25 -0.35 2.82 -9.05
N ALA A 26 -1.17 3.81 -8.70
CA ALA A 26 -2.24 3.64 -7.72
C ALA A 26 -3.30 2.61 -8.16
N LEU A 27 -3.59 2.52 -9.46
CA LEU A 27 -4.53 1.53 -9.99
C LEU A 27 -4.00 0.10 -9.80
N PHE A 28 -2.72 -0.15 -10.08
CA PHE A 28 -2.10 -1.45 -9.82
C PHE A 28 -2.09 -1.77 -8.32
N GLY A 29 -1.76 -0.80 -7.47
CA GLY A 29 -1.83 -0.98 -6.02
C GLY A 29 -3.25 -1.26 -5.51
N ALA A 30 -4.26 -0.62 -6.10
CA ALA A 30 -5.67 -0.84 -5.77
C ALA A 30 -6.13 -2.25 -6.15
N LEU A 31 -5.69 -2.77 -7.30
CA LEU A 31 -5.94 -4.16 -7.70
C LEU A 31 -5.36 -5.16 -6.71
N VAL A 32 -4.13 -4.92 -6.23
CA VAL A 32 -3.50 -5.77 -5.20
C VAL A 32 -4.31 -5.75 -3.90
N ILE A 33 -4.63 -4.57 -3.37
CA ILE A 33 -5.42 -4.44 -2.13
C ILE A 33 -6.80 -5.06 -2.29
N ALA A 34 -7.47 -4.85 -3.42
CA ALA A 34 -8.77 -5.46 -3.69
C ALA A 34 -8.69 -6.98 -3.74
N THR A 35 -7.66 -7.54 -4.37
CA THR A 35 -7.48 -9.00 -4.45
C THR A 35 -7.23 -9.60 -3.07
N ILE A 36 -6.41 -8.94 -2.23
CA ILE A 36 -6.18 -9.37 -0.84
C ILE A 36 -7.47 -9.30 -0.03
N ALA A 37 -8.20 -8.19 -0.10
CA ALA A 37 -9.46 -8.04 0.64
C ALA A 37 -10.48 -9.12 0.24
N ASN A 38 -10.64 -9.38 -1.06
CA ASN A 38 -11.52 -10.44 -1.54
C ASN A 38 -11.04 -11.84 -1.13
N GLY A 39 -9.72 -12.10 -1.16
CA GLY A 39 -9.13 -13.36 -0.72
C GLY A 39 -9.38 -13.64 0.76
N LEU A 40 -9.14 -12.65 1.63
CA LEU A 40 -9.38 -12.78 3.07
C LEU A 40 -10.87 -12.97 3.41
N ASN A 41 -11.77 -12.31 2.66
CA ASN A 41 -13.21 -12.53 2.78
C ASN A 41 -13.61 -13.94 2.35
N THR A 42 -13.03 -14.47 1.26
CA THR A 42 -13.31 -15.83 0.76
C THR A 42 -12.83 -16.90 1.73
N LEU A 43 -11.76 -16.63 2.48
CA LEU A 43 -11.28 -17.49 3.57
C LEU A 43 -12.17 -17.43 4.83
N ASN A 44 -13.29 -16.71 4.79
CA ASN A 44 -14.23 -16.52 5.91
C ASN A 44 -13.53 -16.06 7.20
N LEU A 45 -12.49 -15.23 7.06
CA LEU A 45 -11.79 -14.67 8.21
C LEU A 45 -12.65 -13.62 8.90
N THR A 46 -12.46 -13.48 10.21
CA THR A 46 -13.19 -12.46 10.97
C THR A 46 -12.75 -11.06 10.57
N GLN A 47 -13.66 -10.10 10.67
CA GLN A 47 -13.39 -8.71 10.31
C GLN A 47 -12.18 -8.12 11.06
N GLY A 48 -11.94 -8.55 12.30
CA GLY A 48 -10.77 -8.16 13.08
C GLY A 48 -9.45 -8.60 12.45
N VAL A 49 -9.39 -9.83 11.93
CA VAL A 49 -8.20 -10.35 11.22
C VAL A 49 -7.99 -9.57 9.93
N ILE A 50 -9.05 -9.31 9.16
CA ILE A 50 -8.96 -8.53 7.92
C ILE A 50 -8.36 -7.14 8.21
N PHE A 51 -8.85 -6.44 9.23
CA PHE A 51 -8.32 -5.13 9.61
C PHE A 51 -6.88 -5.18 10.12
N MET A 52 -6.51 -6.18 10.92
CA MET A 52 -5.12 -6.38 11.36
C MET A 52 -4.19 -6.66 10.19
N THR A 53 -4.59 -7.51 9.25
CA THR A 53 -3.79 -7.85 8.07
C THR A 53 -3.62 -6.63 7.16
N THR A 54 -4.71 -5.91 6.85
CA THR A 54 -4.64 -4.69 6.03
C THR A 54 -3.77 -3.61 6.70
N GLY A 55 -3.90 -3.42 8.02
CA GLY A 55 -3.05 -2.52 8.78
C GLY A 55 -1.57 -2.92 8.77
N GLY A 56 -1.29 -4.22 8.89
CA GLY A 56 0.07 -4.76 8.78
C GLY A 56 0.68 -4.55 7.40
N ILE A 57 -0.10 -4.77 6.33
CA ILE A 57 0.31 -4.51 4.95
C ILE A 57 0.63 -3.03 4.76
N LEU A 58 -0.24 -2.12 5.22
CA LEU A 58 0.00 -0.68 5.16
C LEU A 58 1.30 -0.30 5.89
N LEU A 59 1.49 -0.79 7.12
CA LEU A 59 2.68 -0.51 7.92
C LEU A 59 3.96 -0.97 7.22
N PHE A 60 3.93 -2.16 6.62
CA PHE A 60 5.03 -2.72 5.84
C PHE A 60 5.28 -1.95 4.54
N ALA A 61 4.23 -1.53 3.85
CA ALA A 61 4.34 -0.75 2.62
C ALA A 61 4.98 0.62 2.90
N VAL A 62 4.48 1.38 3.89
CA VAL A 62 5.03 2.69 4.31
C VAL A 62 6.46 2.54 4.87
N THR A 63 6.64 1.50 5.68
CA THR A 63 7.87 0.70 5.86
C THR A 63 8.97 0.87 4.82
N LEU A 64 8.82 0.01 3.81
CA LEU A 64 9.69 -0.11 2.65
C LEU A 64 9.78 1.19 1.88
N ASP A 65 8.66 1.84 1.65
CA ASP A 65 8.58 3.07 0.91
C ASP A 65 9.50 4.16 1.50
N THR A 66 9.46 4.35 2.82
CA THR A 66 10.34 5.30 3.51
C THR A 66 11.82 4.93 3.35
N ILE A 67 12.15 3.64 3.44
CA ILE A 67 13.54 3.14 3.31
C ILE A 67 14.04 3.31 1.88
N LEU A 68 13.24 2.93 0.88
CA LEU A 68 13.57 3.02 -0.53
C LEU A 68 13.77 4.48 -0.95
N ARG A 69 12.89 5.39 -0.52
CA ARG A 69 13.06 6.83 -0.75
C ARG A 69 14.33 7.38 -0.10
N ARG A 70 14.67 6.95 1.12
CA ARG A 70 15.94 7.35 1.79
C ARG A 70 17.17 6.88 1.01
N ARG A 71 17.13 5.68 0.42
CA ARG A 71 18.22 5.17 -0.44
C ARG A 71 18.34 5.96 -1.73
N GLN A 72 17.23 6.28 -2.39
CA GLN A 72 17.23 7.10 -3.60
C GLN A 72 17.76 8.53 -3.36
N ARG A 73 17.42 9.16 -2.22
CA ARG A 73 17.98 10.46 -1.83
C ARG A 73 19.50 10.42 -1.59
N LYS A 74 20.04 9.31 -1.08
CA LYS A 74 21.50 9.13 -0.89
C LYS A 74 22.23 8.77 -2.18
N ALA A 75 21.54 8.18 -3.16
CA ALA A 75 22.11 7.77 -4.44
C ALA A 75 22.15 8.91 -5.47
N GLY A 76 21.43 10.02 -5.25
CA GLY A 76 21.43 11.19 -6.14
C GLY A 76 22.63 12.10 -5.92
N ARG A 77 23.63 11.98 -6.80
CA ARG A 77 24.43 13.11 -7.30
C ARG A 77 23.62 13.82 -8.37
#